data_AF-A0A916HSY3-F1
#
_entry.id   AF-A0A916HSY3-F1
#
_cell.length_a   1.000
_cell.length_b   1.000
_cell.length_c   1.000
_cell.angle_alpha   90.00
_cell.angle_beta   90.00
_cell.angle_gamma   90.00
#
_symmetry.space_group_name_H-M   'P 1'
#
loop_
_entity.id
_entity.type
_entity.pdbx_description
1 polymer ?
#
loop_
_entity_poly.entity_id
_entity_poly.type
_entity_poly.pdbx_seq_one_letter_code
_entity_poly.pdbx_strand_id
1 'polypeptide(L)' 'NSDEDKALLKRFGLFGPPGIIFFDAQGREIPNLRVVGYMAAAQFLPILKSAQAGRS' A
#
# COMPACT_ATOMS: atom_id res chain seq x y z
N ASN A 1 -17.47 0.74 -5.51
CA ASN A 1 -17.56 2.00 -4.76
C ASN A 1 -18.76 1.95 -3.82
N SER A 2 -18.83 0.90 -3.00
CA SER A 2 -19.81 0.79 -1.92
C SER A 2 -19.38 1.66 -0.73
N ASP A 3 -20.19 1.72 0.32
CA ASP A 3 -19.83 2.47 1.53
C ASP A 3 -18.70 1.79 2.33
N GLU A 4 -18.58 0.47 2.23
CA GLU A 4 -17.45 -0.31 2.76
C GLU A 4 -16.15 0.04 2.03
N ASP A 5 -16.17 0.20 0.70
CA ASP A 5 -15.01 0.65 -0.08
C ASP A 5 -14.54 2.02 0.40
N LYS A 6 -15.47 2.97 0.59
CA LYS A 6 -15.16 4.32 1.07
C LYS A 6 -14.62 4.32 2.49
N ALA A 7 -15.15 3.48 3.37
CA ALA A 7 -14.65 3.32 4.73
C ALA A 7 -13.23 2.74 4.75
N LEU A 8 -12.96 1.74 3.90
CA LEU A 8 -11.63 1.16 3.74
C LEU A 8 -10.61 2.18 3.22
N LEU A 9 -10.99 2.95 2.18
CA LEU A 9 -10.17 4.03 1.64
C LEU A 9 -9.84 5.10 2.69
N LYS A 10 -10.85 5.56 3.46
CA LYS A 10 -10.65 6.52 4.56
C LYS A 10 -9.71 6.00 5.64
N ARG A 11 -9.85 4.73 6.06
CA ARG A 11 -8.99 4.11 7.08
C ARG A 11 -7.51 4.14 6.70
N PHE A 12 -7.21 4.09 5.40
CA PHE A 12 -5.84 4.12 4.88
C PHE A 12 -5.46 5.46 4.23
N GLY A 13 -6.27 6.50 4.37
CA GLY A 13 -6.00 7.83 3.80
C GLY A 13 -5.89 7.83 2.27
N LEU A 14 -6.57 6.90 1.59
CA LEU A 14 -6.60 6.80 0.14
C LEU A 14 -7.78 7.60 -0.40
N PHE A 15 -7.55 8.44 -1.41
CA PHE A 15 -8.60 9.24 -2.05
C PHE A 15 -9.26 8.54 -3.25
N GLY A 16 -8.78 7.36 -3.61
CA GLY A 16 -9.33 6.50 -4.65
C GLY A 16 -8.37 5.36 -5.01
N PRO A 17 -8.86 4.29 -5.65
CA PRO A 17 -8.01 3.24 -6.18
C PRO A 17 -7.22 3.68 -7.42
N PRO A 18 -6.09 3.01 -7.73
CA PRO A 18 -5.49 1.92 -6.95
C PRO A 18 -4.66 2.44 -5.76
N GLY A 19 -4.61 1.68 -4.67
CA GLY A 19 -3.71 1.93 -3.54
C GLY A 19 -3.11 0.61 -3.06
N ILE A 20 -1.81 0.58 -2.80
CA ILE A 20 -1.08 -0.61 -2.35
C ILE A 20 -0.47 -0.31 -0.99
N ILE A 21 -0.69 -1.19 -0.02
CA ILE A 21 -0.24 -1.06 1.37
C ILE A 21 0.53 -2.32 1.72
N PHE A 22 1.70 -2.15 2.34
CA PHE A 22 2.56 -3.24 2.77
C PHE A 22 2.47 -3.42 4.28
N PHE A 23 2.47 -4.67 4.72
CA PHE A 23 2.48 -5.06 6.12
C PHE A 23 3.69 -5.94 6.40
N ASP A 24 4.27 -5.81 7.60
CA ASP A 24 5.31 -6.71 8.10
C ASP A 24 4.73 -8.09 8.47
N ALA A 25 5.61 -9.01 8.87
CA ALA A 25 5.20 -10.38 9.25
C ALA A 25 4.33 -10.43 10.51
N GLN A 26 4.25 -9.34 11.28
CA GLN A 26 3.39 -9.20 12.46
C GLN A 26 2.07 -8.48 12.13
N GLY A 27 1.81 -8.16 10.87
CA GLY A 27 0.60 -7.49 10.42
C GLY A 27 0.59 -5.99 10.68
N ARG A 28 1.75 -5.36 10.98
CA ARG A 28 1.84 -3.90 11.13
C ARG A 28 2.12 -3.26 9.77
N GLU A 29 1.46 -2.16 9.47
CA GLU A 29 1.71 -1.42 8.24
C GLU A 29 3.16 -0.89 8.20
N ILE A 30 3.76 -0.88 7.01
CA ILE A 30 5.04 -0.22 6.71
C ILE A 30 4.71 1.10 5.96
N PRO A 31 4.51 2.24 6.66
CA PRO A 31 3.86 3.42 6.08
C PRO A 31 4.65 4.03 4.93
N ASN A 32 5.98 3.91 4.96
CA ASN A 32 6.89 4.51 3.98
C ASN A 32 6.87 3.80 2.62
N LEU A 33 6.18 2.65 2.50
CA LEU A 33 6.06 1.89 1.25
C LEU A 33 4.68 2.00 0.60
N ARG A 34 3.78 2.81 1.17
CA ARG A 34 2.43 3.00 0.63
C ARG A 34 2.49 3.58 -0.78
N VAL A 35 1.74 2.98 -1.69
CA VAL A 35 1.51 3.50 -3.05
C VAL A 35 0.09 4.03 -3.12
N VAL A 36 -0.04 5.27 -3.59
CA VAL A 36 -1.34 5.93 -3.79
C VAL A 36 -1.49 6.28 -5.26
N GLY A 37 -2.59 5.85 -5.86
CA GLY A 37 -2.84 6.01 -7.29
C GLY A 37 -2.02 5.05 -8.15
N TYR A 38 -2.09 5.29 -9.46
CA TYR A 38 -1.33 4.51 -10.43
C TYR A 38 0.18 4.75 -10.27
N MET A 39 0.96 3.68 -10.34
CA MET A 39 2.41 3.71 -10.39
C MET A 39 2.89 2.75 -11.47
N ALA A 40 3.81 3.20 -12.33
CA ALA A 40 4.38 2.36 -13.36
C ALA A 40 5.26 1.25 -12.76
N ALA A 41 5.35 0.10 -13.43
CA ALA A 41 6.09 -1.07 -12.95
C ALA A 41 7.55 -0.76 -12.56
N ALA A 42 8.24 0.06 -13.36
CA ALA A 42 9.62 0.47 -13.08
C ALA A 42 9.77 1.22 -11.75
N GLN A 43 8.77 2.04 -11.38
CA GLN A 43 8.75 2.78 -10.12
C GLN A 43 8.29 1.89 -8.94
N PHE A 44 7.43 0.90 -9.23
CA PHE A 44 6.91 -0.01 -8.21
C PHE A 44 7.93 -1.08 -7.75
N LEU A 45 8.73 -1.60 -8.68
CA LEU A 45 9.73 -2.65 -8.39
C LEU A 45 10.65 -2.37 -7.18
N PRO A 46 11.27 -1.18 -7.02
CA PRO A 46 12.12 -0.90 -5.86
C PRO A 46 11.35 -0.86 -4.53
N ILE A 47 10.09 -0.43 -4.54
CA ILE A 47 9.21 -0.43 -3.35
C ILE A 47 8.93 -1.87 -2.93
N LEU A 48 8.58 -2.73 -3.91
CA LEU A 48 8.35 -4.15 -3.66
C LEU A 48 9.58 -4.85 -3.07
N LYS A 49 10.77 -4.57 -3.61
CA LYS A 49 12.03 -5.12 -3.07
C LYS A 49 12.28 -4.67 -1.62
N SER A 50 12.00 -3.39 -1.32
CA SER A 50 12.13 -2.86 0.05
C SER A 50 11.18 -3.55 1.02
N ALA A 51 9.94 -3.85 0.58
CA ALA A 51 8.97 -4.60 1.38
C ALA A 51 9.39 -6.06 1.64
N GLN A 52 10.11 -6.68 0.70
CA GLN A 52 10.63 -8.04 0.87
C GLN A 52 11.85 -8.09 1.80
N ALA A 53 12.70 -7.06 1.79
CA ALA A 53 13.90 -6.99 2.63
C ALA A 53 13.58 -6.86 4.13
N GLY A 54 12.49 -6.17 4.48
CA GLY A 54 12.02 -6.03 5.88
C GLY A 54 11.40 -7.28 6.50
N ARG A 55 11.45 -8.44 5.82
CA ARG A 55 10.92 -9.73 6.31
C ARG A 55 11.97 -10.62 7.00
N SER A 56 13.21 -10.14 7.17
CA SER A 56 14.26 -10.84 7.95
C SER A 56 14.06 -10.71 9.45
#